data_AF-A0A5J4K2E8-F1
#
_entry.id   AF-A0A5J4K2E8-F1
#
_cell.length_a   1.000
_cell.length_b   1.000
_cell.length_c   1.000
_cell.angle_alpha   90.00
_cell.angle_beta   90.00
_cell.angle_gamma   90.00
#
_symmetry.space_group_name_H-M   'P 1'
#
loop_
_entity.id
_entity.type
_entity.pdbx_description
1 polymer ?
#
loop_
_entity_poly.entity_id
_entity_poly.type
_entity_poly.pdbx_seq_one_letter_code
_entity_poly.pdbx_strand_id
1 'polypeptide(L)' 'MSKNEFHQPVSVDSAPRGSRCEWCGEPAERQLTAIGGLYHNDGGLFCRPCGEKFIQAVLNSLQFPGQFGLSAR' A
#
# COMPACT_ATOMS: atom_id res chain seq x y z
N MET A 1 14.25 3.61 11.28
CA MET A 1 12.91 3.13 10.93
C MET A 1 12.09 3.05 12.21
N SER A 2 11.14 3.97 12.38
CA SER A 2 10.12 3.90 13.44
C SER A 2 9.27 2.66 13.19
N LYS A 3 9.45 1.62 13.99
CA LYS A 3 8.57 0.45 14.00
C LYS A 3 7.25 0.92 14.62
N ASN A 4 6.13 0.76 13.92
CA ASN A 4 4.83 0.91 14.56
C ASN A 4 4.63 -0.18 15.63
N GLU A 5 3.68 0.00 16.55
CA GLU A 5 3.44 -0.93 17.67
C GLU A 5 3.19 -2.38 17.21
N PHE A 6 2.69 -2.54 15.98
CA PHE A 6 2.37 -3.83 15.37
C PHE A 6 3.52 -4.43 14.55
N HIS A 7 4.63 -3.72 14.38
CA HIS A 7 5.76 -4.09 13.52
C HIS A 7 5.35 -4.46 12.08
N GLN A 8 4.24 -3.90 11.60
CA GLN A 8 3.66 -4.18 10.29
C GLN A 8 3.88 -3.01 9.34
N PRO A 9 4.34 -3.24 8.10
CA PRO A 9 4.63 -2.16 7.16
C PRO A 9 3.38 -1.61 6.45
N VAL A 10 2.23 -2.25 6.63
CA VAL A 10 0.95 -1.87 6.03
C VAL A 10 -0.14 -2.05 7.08
N SER A 11 -0.99 -1.04 7.30
CA SER A 11 -2.27 -1.25 7.99
C SER A 11 -3.34 -1.70 7.00
N VAL A 12 -4.24 -2.54 7.49
CA VAL A 12 -5.34 -3.12 6.72
C VAL A 12 -6.65 -2.78 7.41
N ASP A 13 -7.55 -2.15 6.67
CA ASP A 13 -8.94 -1.88 7.08
C ASP A 13 -9.90 -2.25 5.93
N SER A 14 -11.20 -2.19 6.18
CA SER A 14 -12.26 -2.39 5.19
C SER A 14 -12.46 -1.14 4.34
N ALA A 15 -12.64 -1.31 3.04
CA ALA A 15 -13.01 -0.18 2.18
C ALA A 15 -14.42 0.34 2.53
N PRO A 16 -14.66 1.66 2.47
CA PRO A 16 -16.00 2.22 2.57
C PRO A 16 -16.93 1.63 1.49
N ARG A 17 -18.20 1.39 1.83
CA ARG A 17 -19.18 0.85 0.87
C ARG A 17 -19.28 1.71 -0.39
N GLY A 18 -19.32 1.07 -1.55
CA GLY A 18 -19.40 1.73 -2.85
C GLY A 18 -18.06 2.25 -3.39
N SER A 19 -16.96 2.06 -2.65
CA SER A 19 -15.62 2.42 -3.10
C SER A 19 -15.17 1.57 -4.28
N ARG A 20 -14.31 2.15 -5.12
CA ARG A 20 -13.65 1.47 -6.23
C ARG A 20 -12.15 1.37 -5.99
N CYS A 21 -11.55 0.31 -6.49
CA CYS A 21 -10.13 0.09 -6.46
C CYS A 21 -9.43 1.15 -7.30
N GLU A 22 -8.43 1.79 -6.71
CA GLU A 22 -7.67 2.87 -7.36
C GLU A 22 -6.85 2.38 -8.55
N TRP A 23 -6.55 1.07 -8.64
CA TRP A 23 -5.69 0.51 -9.68
C TRP A 23 -6.46 -0.09 -10.86
N CYS A 24 -7.63 -0.69 -10.62
CA CYS A 24 -8.38 -1.39 -11.68
C CYS A 24 -9.84 -0.98 -11.80
N GLY A 25 -10.36 -0.12 -10.92
CA GLY A 25 -11.75 0.36 -10.96
C GLY A 25 -12.82 -0.63 -10.49
N GLU A 26 -12.46 -1.89 -10.23
CA GLU A 26 -13.33 -2.90 -9.60
C GLU A 26 -13.72 -2.51 -8.17
N PRO A 27 -14.79 -3.08 -7.58
CA PRO A 27 -15.16 -2.78 -6.20
C PRO A 27 -13.99 -2.94 -5.22
N ALA A 28 -13.75 -1.93 -4.39
CA ALA A 28 -12.76 -2.01 -3.34
C ALA A 28 -13.30 -2.81 -2.15
N GLU A 29 -12.43 -3.64 -1.59
CA GLU A 29 -12.72 -4.44 -0.40
C GLU A 29 -11.89 -3.96 0.80
N ARG A 30 -10.70 -3.40 0.55
CA ARG A 30 -9.72 -3.08 1.57
C ARG A 30 -9.25 -1.63 1.44
N GLN A 31 -9.02 -1.00 2.58
CA GLN A 31 -8.25 0.21 2.69
C GLN A 31 -6.87 -0.16 3.25
N LEU A 32 -5.81 0.06 2.48
CA LEU A 32 -4.43 -0.24 2.84
C LEU A 32 -3.66 1.06 2.99
N THR A 33 -2.92 1.22 4.08
CA THR A 33 -2.02 2.38 4.26
C THR A 33 -0.61 1.87 4.48
N ALA A 34 0.35 2.33 3.67
CA ALA A 34 1.76 2.07 3.94
C ALA A 34 2.20 2.82 5.21
N ILE A 35 2.78 2.10 6.18
CA ILE A 35 3.24 2.67 7.44
C ILE A 35 4.76 2.60 7.49
N GLY A 36 5.39 3.79 7.46
CA GLY A 36 6.84 3.93 7.46
C GLY A 36 7.49 3.61 6.10
N GLY A 37 8.74 4.03 5.93
CA GLY A 37 9.47 3.92 4.66
C GLY A 37 9.34 5.18 3.78
N LEU A 38 9.72 5.07 2.50
CA LEU A 38 9.61 6.16 1.50
C LEU A 38 8.23 6.23 0.84
N TYR A 39 7.40 5.21 1.04
CA TYR A 39 6.14 5.04 0.34
C TYR A 39 4.99 5.52 1.22
N HIS A 40 4.31 6.55 0.75
CA HIS A 40 2.99 6.93 1.20
C HIS A 40 2.07 6.85 -0.01
N ASN A 41 0.87 6.31 0.19
CA ASN A 41 -0.18 6.35 -0.81
C ASN A 41 -1.09 7.55 -0.53
N ASP A 42 -1.43 8.32 -1.57
CA ASP A 42 -2.37 9.45 -1.49
C ASP A 42 -3.80 8.96 -1.22
N GLY A 43 -4.14 7.77 -1.75
CA GLY A 43 -5.35 7.02 -1.46
C GLY A 43 -5.05 5.76 -0.66
N GLY A 44 -5.83 4.70 -0.83
CA GLY A 44 -5.58 3.39 -0.23
C GLY A 44 -6.63 2.33 -0.53
N LEU A 45 -7.54 2.56 -1.48
CA LEU A 45 -8.66 1.67 -1.74
C LEU A 45 -8.31 0.63 -2.79
N PHE A 46 -8.37 -0.64 -2.39
CA PHE A 46 -7.99 -1.76 -3.24
C PHE A 46 -9.03 -2.87 -3.24
N CYS A 47 -9.25 -3.47 -4.41
CA CYS A 47 -9.78 -4.82 -4.48
C CYS A 47 -8.73 -5.80 -3.93
N ARG A 48 -9.15 -7.02 -3.59
CA ARG A 48 -8.24 -8.02 -3.02
C ARG A 48 -6.94 -8.24 -3.82
N PRO A 49 -6.95 -8.50 -5.15
CA PRO A 49 -5.73 -8.79 -5.88
C PRO A 49 -4.80 -7.58 -6.04
N CYS A 50 -5.34 -6.37 -6.24
CA CYS A 50 -4.50 -5.16 -6.29
C CYS A 50 -3.90 -4.85 -4.92
N GLY A 51 -4.64 -5.10 -3.84
CA GLY A 51 -4.15 -4.89 -2.48
C GLY A 51 -2.98 -5.82 -2.12
N GLU A 52 -3.02 -7.08 -2.56
CA GLU A 52 -1.90 -8.02 -2.37
C GLU A 52 -0.63 -7.55 -3.10
N LYS A 53 -0.77 -7.02 -4.32
CA LYS A 53 0.35 -6.42 -5.07
C LYS A 53 0.91 -5.18 -4.37
N PHE A 54 0.05 -4.32 -3.82
CA PHE A 54 0.47 -3.16 -3.03
C PHE A 54 1.27 -3.58 -1.79
N ILE A 55 0.78 -4.55 -1.01
CA ILE A 55 1.49 -5.08 0.17
C ILE A 55 2.88 -5.61 -0.21
N GLN A 56 2.98 -6.36 -1.31
CA GLN A 56 4.26 -6.88 -1.79
C GLN A 56 5.22 -5.75 -2.19
N ALA A 57 4.72 -4.69 -2.85
CA ALA A 57 5.54 -3.54 -3.23
C ALA A 57 6.11 -2.82 -1.98
N VAL A 58 5.27 -2.61 -0.97
CA VAL A 58 5.71 -2.01 0.31
C VAL A 58 6.76 -2.88 0.99
N LEU A 59 6.54 -4.20 1.08
CA LEU A 59 7.50 -5.13 1.67
C LEU A 59 8.86 -5.12 0.94
N ASN A 60 8.84 -5.18 -0.39
CA ASN A 60 10.05 -5.16 -1.21
C ASN A 60 10.85 -3.86 -1.00
N SER A 61 10.16 -2.73 -0.83
CA SER A 61 10.82 -1.44 -0.60
C SER A 61 11.60 -1.36 0.72
N LEU A 62 11.15 -2.09 1.74
CA LEU A 62 11.80 -2.12 3.05
C LEU A 62 13.03 -3.02 3.05
N GLN A 63 13.04 -4.05 2.20
CA GLN A 63 14.18 -4.94 2.01
C GLN A 63 15.31 -4.27 1.21
N PHE A 64 14.97 -3.31 0.33
CA PHE A 64 15.93 -2.61 -0.52
C PHE A 64 15.74 -1.08 -0.48
N PRO A 65 16.14 -0.40 0.61
CA PRO A 65 15.94 1.05 0.78
C PRO A 65 16.72 1.93 -0.21
N GLY A 66 17.42 1.36 -1.20
CA GLY A 66 18.30 2.09 -2.12
C GLY A 66 18.11 1.81 -3.62
N GLN A 67 17.05 1.13 -4.08
CA GLN A 67 16.95 0.69 -5.49
C GLN A 67 15.83 1.31 -6.35
N PHE A 68 14.94 2.14 -5.81
CA PHE A 68 13.85 2.76 -6.59
C PHE A 68 13.81 4.29 -6.50
N GLY A 69 14.98 4.92 -6.41
CA GLY A 69 15.12 6.26 -6.99
C GLY A 69 15.29 6.10 -8.50
N LEU A 70 14.67 6.99 -9.29
CA LEU A 70 14.68 7.10 -10.77
C LEU A 70 13.51 6.34 -11.43
N SER A 71 12.58 6.93 -12.19
CA SER A 71 12.50 8.24 -12.83
C SER A 71 11.03 8.63 -12.98
N ALA A 72 10.67 9.83 -12.50
CA ALA A 72 9.61 10.60 -13.13
C ALA A 72 10.22 11.28 -14.36
N ARG A 73 9.71 10.94 -15.55
CA ARG A 73 9.77 11.77 -16.75
C ARG A 73 8.38 11.87 -17.30
#